data_AF-A0A0F5PRV5-F1
#
_entry.id   AF-A0A0F5PRV5-F1
#
_cell.length_a   1.000
_cell.length_b   1.000
_cell.length_c   1.000
_cell.angle_alpha   90.00
_cell.angle_beta   90.00
_cell.angle_gamma   90.00
#
_symmetry.space_group_name_H-M   'P 1'
#
loop_
_entity.id
_entity.type
_entity.pdbx_description
1 polymer ?
#
loop_
_entity_poly.entity_id
_entity_poly.type
_entity_poly.pdbx_seq_one_letter_code
_entity_poly.pdbx_strand_id
1 'polypeptide(L)'
;MIFTLTLNPCLDRYLYIDELIPEDTIRVYRIEDYAAGKGINVSRVIKEIGGNSIAICPLGGNNGNQIQFLLDNERVLYSAIRIEKETRMNIIIQTLKGQYRMSLPGAPLTSLEYDLIIDMLKAITRKKDTLVVSGSLP
;
A
#
# COMPACT_ATOMS: atom_id res chain seq x y z
N MET A 1 -7.16 20.43 4.55
CA MET A 1 -6.80 19.03 4.88
C MET A 1 -6.00 18.46 3.71
N ILE A 2 -5.10 17.50 3.95
CA ILE A 2 -4.40 16.77 2.90
C ILE A 2 -4.97 15.36 2.78
N PHE A 3 -5.31 14.94 1.57
CA PHE A 3 -5.70 13.59 1.24
C PHE A 3 -4.67 13.00 0.28
N THR A 4 -4.36 11.71 0.43
CA THR A 4 -3.44 11.02 -0.49
C THR A 4 -4.15 9.81 -1.07
N LEU A 5 -4.27 9.71 -2.39
CA LEU A 5 -4.91 8.60 -3.08
C LEU A 5 -3.85 7.67 -3.69
N THR A 6 -3.93 6.38 -3.36
CA THR A 6 -3.22 5.30 -4.05
C THR A 6 -4.25 4.34 -4.64
N LEU A 7 -4.36 4.25 -5.97
CA LEU A 7 -5.32 3.35 -6.62
C LEU A 7 -4.83 1.90 -6.72
N ASN A 8 -3.51 1.68 -6.61
CA ASN A 8 -2.89 0.36 -6.65
C ASN A 8 -1.99 0.11 -5.44
N PRO A 9 -2.56 0.04 -4.21
CA PRO A 9 -1.79 -0.26 -3.00
C PRO A 9 -1.24 -1.69 -3.06
N CYS A 10 -0.24 -1.98 -2.23
CA CYS A 10 0.34 -3.30 -2.15
C CYS A 10 0.82 -3.63 -0.73
N LEU A 11 0.86 -4.92 -0.43
CA LEU A 11 1.55 -5.45 0.73
C LEU A 11 3.01 -5.74 0.32
N ASP A 12 3.97 -5.01 0.87
CA ASP A 12 5.39 -5.29 0.65
C ASP A 12 5.85 -6.35 1.64
N ARG A 13 6.17 -7.55 1.16
CA ARG A 13 6.74 -8.63 1.97
C ARG A 13 8.24 -8.73 1.78
N TYR A 14 8.99 -8.38 2.82
CA TYR A 14 10.43 -8.53 2.86
C TYR A 14 10.81 -9.92 3.38
N LEU A 15 11.70 -10.58 2.65
CA LEU A 15 12.34 -11.83 3.01
C LEU A 15 13.84 -11.56 3.17
N TYR A 16 14.35 -11.70 4.38
CA TYR A 16 15.78 -11.52 4.66
C TYR A 16 16.49 -12.86 4.62
N ILE A 17 17.51 -12.94 3.77
CA ILE A 17 18.34 -14.12 3.52
C ILE A 17 19.81 -13.68 3.44
N ASP A 18 20.74 -14.62 3.56
CA ASP A 18 22.16 -14.30 3.38
C ASP A 18 22.50 -14.15 1.88
N GLU A 19 22.13 -15.14 1.07
CA GLU A 19 22.41 -15.21 -0.35
C GLU A 19 21.32 -15.95 -1.13
N LEU A 20 21.10 -15.55 -2.39
CA LEU A 20 20.22 -16.22 -3.31
C LEU A 20 21.01 -17.27 -4.10
N ILE A 21 20.81 -18.56 -3.78
CA ILE A 21 21.54 -19.68 -4.39
C ILE A 21 20.58 -20.42 -5.35
N PRO A 22 20.89 -20.50 -6.66
CA PRO A 22 20.10 -21.28 -7.60
C PRO A 22 20.01 -22.76 -7.20
N GLU A 23 18.84 -23.36 -7.41
CA GLU A 23 18.59 -24.80 -7.19
C GLU A 23 18.78 -25.29 -5.74
N ASP A 24 18.87 -24.39 -4.76
CA ASP A 24 18.99 -24.73 -3.34
C ASP A 24 17.80 -24.23 -2.49
N THR A 25 17.60 -24.84 -1.33
CA THR A 25 16.63 -24.39 -0.33
C THR A 25 17.19 -23.25 0.47
N ILE A 26 16.68 -22.04 0.22
CA ILE A 26 17.08 -20.84 0.94
C ILE A 26 16.22 -20.67 2.19
N ARG A 27 16.86 -20.56 3.36
CA ARG A 27 16.18 -20.30 4.64
C ARG A 27 16.07 -18.81 4.89
N VAL A 28 14.82 -18.32 4.99
CA VAL A 28 14.52 -16.96 5.40
C VAL A 28 14.63 -16.84 6.91
N TYR A 29 15.49 -15.96 7.42
CA TYR A 29 15.69 -15.78 8.86
C TYR A 29 14.84 -14.65 9.44
N ARG A 30 14.29 -13.76 8.61
CA ARG A 30 13.36 -12.70 9.03
C ARG A 30 12.36 -12.39 7.91
N ILE A 31 11.11 -12.16 8.31
CA ILE A 31 10.03 -11.72 7.43
C ILE A 31 9.45 -10.44 8.02
N GLU A 32 9.29 -9.42 7.19
CA GLU A 32 8.65 -8.15 7.58
C GLU A 32 7.66 -7.73 6.50
N ASP A 33 6.45 -7.39 6.90
CA ASP A 33 5.40 -6.93 6.00
C ASP A 33 5.15 -5.43 6.21
N TYR A 34 5.00 -4.68 5.12
CA TYR A 34 4.74 -3.24 5.14
C TYR A 34 3.52 -2.87 4.29
N ALA A 35 2.70 -1.95 4.81
CA ALA A 35 1.68 -1.28 4.03
C ALA A 35 2.37 -0.34 3.03
N ALA A 36 2.25 -0.64 1.74
CA ALA A 36 2.93 0.07 0.68
C ALA A 36 1.96 0.63 -0.38
N GLY A 37 2.42 1.69 -1.03
CA GLY A 37 1.64 2.49 -1.97
C GLY A 37 2.16 3.92 -1.95
N LYS A 38 2.30 4.57 -3.11
CA LYS A 38 2.94 5.89 -3.15
C LYS A 38 2.19 6.92 -2.31
N GLY A 39 0.87 6.97 -2.38
CA GLY A 39 0.06 7.88 -1.55
C GLY A 39 0.09 7.50 -0.07
N ILE A 40 0.09 6.20 0.26
CA ILE A 40 0.29 5.72 1.63
C ILE A 40 1.62 6.24 2.20
N ASN A 41 2.71 6.11 1.43
CA ASN A 41 4.03 6.60 1.83
C ASN A 41 4.06 8.12 1.98
N VAL A 42 3.36 8.87 1.11
CA VAL A 42 3.21 10.32 1.28
C VAL A 42 2.53 10.65 2.61
N SER A 43 1.45 9.95 2.97
CA SER A 43 0.78 10.15 4.26
C SER A 43 1.67 9.80 5.46
N ARG A 44 2.48 8.73 5.34
CA ARG A 44 3.47 8.37 6.36
C ARG A 44 4.49 9.50 6.58
N VAL A 45 5.06 10.05 5.51
CA VAL A 45 6.01 11.18 5.58
C VAL A 45 5.34 12.44 6.16
N ILE A 46 4.12 12.77 5.73
CA ILE A 46 3.38 13.93 6.28
C ILE A 46 3.22 13.80 7.79
N LYS A 47 2.87 12.61 8.29
CA LYS A 47 2.77 12.34 9.72
C LYS A 47 4.10 12.49 10.44
N GLU A 48 5.19 11.97 9.88
CA GLU A 48 6.54 12.05 10.49
C GLU A 48 7.02 13.49 10.66
N ILE A 49 6.67 14.40 9.73
CA ILE A 49 7.01 15.82 9.83
C ILE A 49 5.99 16.64 10.67
N GLY A 50 5.07 15.97 11.37
CA GLY A 50 4.08 16.59 12.26
C GLY A 50 2.84 17.15 11.56
N GLY A 51 2.62 16.81 10.29
CA GLY A 51 1.43 17.17 9.53
C GLY A 51 0.28 16.16 9.71
N ASN A 52 -0.87 16.47 9.09
CA ASN A 52 -2.05 15.62 9.09
C ASN A 52 -2.50 15.32 7.66
N SER A 53 -2.74 14.04 7.36
CA SER A 53 -3.33 13.59 6.12
C SER A 53 -4.22 12.36 6.32
N ILE A 54 -5.07 12.07 5.33
CA ILE A 54 -5.85 10.82 5.26
C ILE A 54 -5.44 10.06 4.00
N ALA A 55 -4.93 8.83 4.19
CA ALA A 55 -4.57 7.92 3.12
C ALA A 55 -5.79 7.18 2.58
N ILE A 56 -6.12 7.41 1.32
CA ILE A 56 -7.24 6.78 0.62
C ILE A 56 -6.69 5.66 -0.26
N CYS A 57 -7.22 4.45 -0.11
CA CYS A 57 -6.81 3.32 -0.91
C CYS A 57 -7.91 2.24 -1.04
N PRO A 58 -8.06 1.61 -2.23
CA PRO A 58 -8.89 0.43 -2.38
C PRO A 58 -8.17 -0.81 -1.84
N LEU A 59 -8.79 -1.55 -0.94
CA LEU A 59 -8.19 -2.71 -0.28
C LEU A 59 -9.14 -3.91 -0.32
N GLY A 60 -8.63 -5.08 -0.69
CA GLY A 60 -9.42 -6.29 -0.81
C GLY A 60 -8.69 -7.53 -0.32
N GLY A 61 -9.49 -8.53 0.04
CA GLY A 61 -8.97 -9.81 0.54
C GLY A 61 -8.23 -9.72 1.88
N ASN A 62 -7.33 -10.67 2.10
CA ASN A 62 -6.51 -10.81 3.31
C ASN A 62 -5.34 -9.83 3.34
N ASN A 63 -4.68 -9.60 2.20
CA ASN A 63 -3.62 -8.61 2.03
C ASN A 63 -4.15 -7.21 2.34
N GLY A 64 -5.36 -6.88 1.88
CA GLY A 64 -6.02 -5.63 2.23
C GLY A 64 -6.28 -5.49 3.73
N ASN A 65 -6.66 -6.57 4.41
CA ASN A 65 -6.83 -6.57 5.87
C ASN A 65 -5.50 -6.39 6.60
N GLN A 66 -4.43 -7.04 6.12
CA GLN A 66 -3.09 -6.89 6.68
C GLN A 66 -2.56 -5.46 6.52
N ILE A 67 -2.81 -4.83 5.38
CA ILE A 67 -2.44 -3.41 5.16
C ILE A 67 -3.12 -2.52 6.18
N GLN A 68 -4.42 -2.71 6.43
CA GLN A 68 -5.16 -1.94 7.43
C GLN A 68 -4.55 -2.09 8.83
N PHE A 69 -4.28 -3.33 9.25
CA PHE A 69 -3.62 -3.62 10.53
C PHE A 69 -2.25 -2.92 10.67
N LEU A 70 -1.45 -2.92 9.60
CA LEU A 70 -0.14 -2.25 9.59
C LEU A 70 -0.29 -0.72 9.68
N LEU A 71 -1.23 -0.12 8.96
CA LEU A 71 -1.50 1.32 9.03
C LEU A 71 -1.99 1.75 10.41
N ASP A 72 -2.85 0.94 11.05
CA ASP A 72 -3.33 1.16 12.41
C ASP A 72 -2.19 1.15 13.43
N ASN A 73 -1.30 0.14 13.35
CA ASN A 73 -0.12 0.05 14.22
C ASN A 73 0.85 1.23 14.03
N GLU A 74 1.01 1.70 12.80
CA GLU A 74 1.81 2.88 12.47
C GLU A 74 1.09 4.19 12.81
N ARG A 75 -0.19 4.16 13.21
CA ARG A 75 -1.05 5.32 13.45
C ARG A 75 -1.14 6.26 12.24
N VAL A 76 -1.12 5.71 11.03
CA VAL A 76 -1.36 6.46 9.80
C VAL A 76 -2.88 6.52 9.60
N LEU A 77 -3.46 7.72 9.54
CA LEU A 77 -4.90 7.85 9.28
C LEU A 77 -5.22 7.45 7.83
N TYR A 78 -6.21 6.59 7.66
CA TYR A 78 -6.61 6.11 6.33
C TYR A 78 -8.13 5.98 6.19
N SER A 79 -8.57 5.89 4.94
CA SER A 79 -9.92 5.53 4.53
C SER A 79 -9.82 4.46 3.45
N ALA A 80 -10.16 3.22 3.82
CA ALA A 80 -10.13 2.09 2.90
C ALA A 80 -11.46 1.95 2.14
N ILE A 81 -11.40 1.74 0.83
CA ILE A 81 -12.56 1.33 0.03
C ILE A 81 -12.46 -0.18 -0.16
N ARG A 82 -13.46 -0.96 0.27
CA ARG A 82 -13.43 -2.40 0.09
C ARG A 82 -13.58 -2.74 -1.40
N ILE A 83 -12.69 -3.57 -1.92
CA ILE A 83 -12.76 -4.11 -3.28
C ILE A 83 -12.88 -5.63 -3.26
N GLU A 84 -13.43 -6.21 -4.32
CA GLU A 84 -13.64 -7.66 -4.41
C GLU A 84 -12.33 -8.43 -4.57
N LYS A 85 -11.40 -7.88 -5.34
CA LYS A 85 -10.13 -8.54 -5.67
C LYS A 85 -9.09 -8.36 -4.57
N GLU A 86 -8.27 -9.38 -4.38
CA GLU A 86 -7.16 -9.36 -3.43
C GLU A 86 -6.18 -8.22 -3.75
N THR A 87 -5.80 -7.43 -2.75
CA THR A 87 -4.73 -6.43 -2.92
C THR A 87 -3.41 -7.13 -3.25
N ARG A 88 -2.68 -6.65 -4.25
CA ARG A 88 -1.43 -7.27 -4.70
C ARG A 88 -0.34 -7.23 -3.61
N MET A 89 0.67 -8.07 -3.79
CA MET A 89 1.85 -8.13 -2.92
C MET A 89 3.11 -7.91 -3.75
N ASN A 90 4.12 -7.24 -3.19
CA ASN A 90 5.48 -7.32 -3.69
C ASN A 90 6.26 -8.27 -2.81
N ILE A 91 7.11 -9.09 -3.42
CA ILE A 91 8.09 -9.91 -2.69
C ILE A 91 9.45 -9.24 -2.86
N ILE A 92 10.05 -8.86 -1.73
CA ILE A 92 11.31 -8.13 -1.69
C ILE A 92 12.31 -9.02 -0.98
N ILE A 93 13.30 -9.50 -1.72
CA ILE A 93 14.36 -10.33 -1.15
C ILE A 93 15.53 -9.41 -0.81
N GLN A 94 15.82 -9.32 0.48
CA GLN A 94 16.97 -8.59 0.99
C GLN A 94 18.12 -9.56 1.27
N THR A 95 19.25 -9.35 0.60
CA THR A 95 20.50 -10.10 0.80
C THR A 95 21.61 -9.19 1.31
N LEU A 96 22.77 -9.76 1.67
CA LEU A 96 23.96 -8.99 2.01
C LEU A 96 24.54 -8.22 0.80
N LYS A 97 24.26 -8.68 -0.42
CA LYS A 97 24.81 -8.11 -1.67
C LYS A 97 23.87 -7.11 -2.33
N GLY A 98 22.60 -7.05 -1.92
CA GLY A 98 21.63 -6.13 -2.51
C GLY A 98 20.19 -6.59 -2.31
N GLN A 99 19.30 -6.03 -3.12
CA GLN A 99 17.87 -6.26 -3.02
C GLN A 99 17.28 -6.64 -4.38
N TYR A 100 16.39 -7.63 -4.36
CA TYR A 100 15.60 -8.05 -5.51
C TYR A 100 14.13 -7.74 -5.23
N ARG A 101 13.41 -7.21 -6.23
CA ARG A 101 11.99 -6.85 -6.09
C ARG A 101 11.17 -7.55 -7.17
N MET A 102 10.19 -8.32 -6.72
CA MET A 102 9.20 -8.97 -7.58
C MET A 102 7.84 -8.35 -7.29
N SER A 103 7.34 -7.57 -8.23
CA SER A 103 6.04 -6.92 -8.12
C SER A 103 4.97 -7.80 -8.75
N LEU A 104 4.05 -8.34 -7.96
CA LEU A 104 2.90 -9.05 -8.52
C LEU A 104 1.93 -8.06 -9.16
N PRO A 105 1.22 -8.46 -10.23
CA PRO A 105 0.24 -7.61 -10.89
C PRO A 105 -0.90 -7.23 -9.93
N GLY A 106 -1.40 -6.00 -10.09
CA GLY A 106 -2.67 -5.58 -9.51
C GLY A 106 -3.84 -6.21 -10.25
N ALA A 107 -5.00 -6.22 -9.62
CA ALA A 107 -6.25 -6.54 -10.30
C ALA A 107 -6.96 -5.22 -10.65
N PRO A 108 -7.48 -5.08 -11.89
CA PRO A 108 -8.18 -3.87 -12.28
C PRO A 108 -9.42 -3.67 -11.40
N LEU A 109 -9.70 -2.41 -11.08
CA LEU A 109 -10.93 -2.03 -10.39
C LEU A 109 -12.12 -2.10 -11.35
N THR A 110 -13.26 -2.52 -10.82
CA THR A 110 -14.54 -2.45 -11.52
C THR A 110 -15.02 -0.99 -11.64
N SER A 111 -15.92 -0.72 -12.58
CA SER A 111 -16.54 0.61 -12.71
C SER A 111 -17.23 1.06 -11.42
N LEU A 112 -17.93 0.14 -10.74
CA LEU A 112 -18.59 0.41 -9.46
C LEU A 112 -17.58 0.81 -8.37
N GLU A 113 -16.43 0.14 -8.29
CA GLU A 113 -15.39 0.48 -7.32
C GLU A 113 -14.77 1.85 -7.61
N TYR A 114 -14.57 2.19 -8.90
CA TYR A 114 -14.16 3.55 -9.29
C TYR A 114 -15.18 4.61 -8.88
N ASP A 115 -16.47 4.38 -9.12
CA ASP A 115 -17.54 5.30 -8.75
C ASP A 115 -17.60 5.51 -7.24
N LEU A 116 -17.47 4.44 -6.44
CA LEU A 116 -17.41 4.53 -4.98
C LEU A 116 -16.23 5.38 -4.48
N ILE A 117 -15.06 5.25 -5.10
CA ILE A 117 -13.89 6.09 -4.76
C ILE A 117 -14.18 7.55 -5.08
N ILE A 118 -14.74 7.84 -6.26
CA ILE A 118 -15.08 9.19 -6.70
C ILE A 118 -16.12 9.82 -5.76
N ASP A 119 -17.18 9.10 -5.41
CA ASP A 119 -18.24 9.61 -4.57
C ASP A 119 -17.78 9.84 -3.13
N MET A 120 -16.92 8.96 -2.60
CA MET A 120 -16.27 9.19 -1.32
C MET A 120 -15.39 10.46 -1.35
N LEU A 121 -14.58 10.65 -2.40
CA LEU A 121 -13.76 11.86 -2.55
C LEU A 121 -14.63 13.14 -2.57
N LYS A 122 -15.75 13.13 -3.31
CA LYS A 122 -16.71 14.25 -3.31
C LYS A 122 -17.31 14.47 -1.92
N ALA A 123 -17.61 13.41 -1.17
CA ALA A 123 -18.24 13.50 0.14
C ALA A 123 -17.30 14.08 1.22
N ILE A 124 -16.01 13.76 1.18
CA ILE A 124 -15.05 14.12 2.25
C ILE A 124 -14.21 15.37 1.96
N THR A 125 -14.02 15.72 0.69
CA THR A 125 -13.18 16.88 0.33
C THR A 125 -13.99 18.18 0.29
N ARG A 126 -13.32 19.29 0.58
CA ARG A 126 -13.87 20.66 0.58
C ARG A 126 -12.98 21.59 -0.22
N LYS A 127 -13.51 22.77 -0.56
CA LYS A 127 -12.74 23.83 -1.20
C LYS A 127 -11.54 24.18 -0.32
N LYS A 128 -10.34 24.28 -0.92
CA LYS A 128 -9.02 24.49 -0.28
C LYS A 128 -8.35 23.24 0.32
N ASP A 129 -8.96 22.05 0.22
CA ASP A 129 -8.23 20.81 0.50
C ASP A 129 -7.22 20.49 -0.60
N THR A 130 -6.21 19.69 -0.27
CA THR A 130 -5.20 19.20 -1.22
C THR A 130 -5.35 17.70 -1.39
N LEU A 131 -5.43 17.24 -2.64
CA LEU A 131 -5.44 15.82 -2.99
C LEU A 131 -4.13 15.47 -3.72
N VAL A 132 -3.34 14.57 -3.14
CA VAL A 132 -2.16 14.00 -3.77
C VAL A 132 -2.54 12.66 -4.39
N VAL A 133 -2.56 12.58 -5.71
CA VAL A 133 -2.79 11.31 -6.42
C VAL A 133 -1.45 10.75 -6.86
N SER A 134 -1.10 9.55 -6.40
CA SER A 134 0.19 8.96 -6.75
C SER A 134 0.17 7.43 -6.74
N GLY A 135 0.96 6.83 -7.63
CA GLY A 135 0.97 5.38 -7.84
C GLY A 135 0.72 5.05 -9.30
N SER A 136 0.78 3.77 -9.64
CA SER A 136 0.24 3.30 -10.92
C SER A 136 -1.27 3.12 -10.79
N LEU A 137 -1.94 3.06 -11.94
CA LEU A 137 -3.26 2.43 -12.00
C LEU A 137 -3.09 0.91 -11.82
N PRO A 138 -4.08 0.23 -11.23
CA PRO A 138 -4.11 -1.22 -11.11
C PRO A 138 -4.47 -1.89 -12.45
#